data_AF-A0A1V5WLB8-F1
#
_entry.id   AF-A0A1V5WLB8-F1
#
_cell.length_a   1.000
_cell.length_b   1.000
_cell.length_c   1.000
_cell.angle_alpha   90.00
_cell.angle_beta   90.00
_cell.angle_gamma   90.00
#
_symmetry.space_group_name_H-M   'P 1'
#
loop_
_entity.id
_entity.type
_entity.pdbx_description
1 polymer ?
#
loop_
_entity_poly.entity_id
_entity_poly.type
_entity_poly.pdbx_seq_one_letter_code
_entity_poly.pdbx_strand_id
1 'polypeptide(L)'
;MRPFYLYKSKHGVYYVQFTNKVTHSRLTARSTGKRDYTEAMLVACEWLNSGIPVSGGKTRAVESDSVIKAFLDSVRKGKLLESDISRIVAELARYGVSLDKRSESTPRAGSGVRTPLIAFLDQFWTYDESPYIQDKLIHKQRISN
;
A
#
# COMPACT_ATOMS: atom_id res chain seq x y z
N MET A 1 -29.40 8.87 -3.53
CA MET A 1 -27.97 9.06 -3.17
C MET A 1 -27.22 9.47 -4.43
N ARG A 2 -26.34 10.49 -4.35
CA ARG A 2 -25.57 10.94 -5.53
C ARG A 2 -24.44 9.94 -5.83
N PRO A 3 -24.30 9.43 -7.06
CA PRO A 3 -23.34 8.37 -7.40
C PRO A 3 -21.88 8.83 -7.41
N PHE A 4 -21.66 10.13 -7.62
CA PHE A 4 -20.35 10.76 -7.59
C PHE A 4 -20.45 12.23 -7.20
N TYR A 5 -19.31 12.79 -6.82
CA TYR A 5 -19.12 14.21 -6.54
C TYR A 5 -18.07 14.77 -7.47
N LEU A 6 -18.34 15.96 -8.00
CA LEU A 6 -17.37 16.77 -8.74
C LEU A 6 -16.89 17.90 -7.83
N TYR A 7 -15.58 18.10 -7.77
CA TYR A 7 -15.00 19.25 -7.09
C TYR A 7 -13.85 19.83 -7.89
N LYS A 8 -13.63 21.14 -7.76
CA LYS A 8 -12.59 21.87 -8.49
C LYS A 8 -11.30 21.86 -7.69
N SER A 9 -10.20 21.48 -8.32
CA SER A 9 -8.85 21.60 -7.75
C SER A 9 -8.38 23.06 -7.77
N LYS A 10 -7.36 23.38 -6.96
CA LYS A 10 -6.69 24.69 -6.95
C LYS A 10 -6.19 25.12 -8.34
N HIS A 11 -5.87 24.16 -9.19
CA HIS A 11 -5.39 24.37 -10.57
C HIS A 11 -6.51 24.52 -11.61
N GLY A 12 -7.78 24.59 -11.17
CA GLY A 12 -8.93 24.82 -12.03
C GLY A 12 -9.47 23.59 -12.76
N VAL A 13 -8.88 22.40 -12.54
CA VAL A 13 -9.34 21.13 -13.11
C VAL A 13 -10.35 20.45 -12.18
N TYR A 14 -11.40 19.85 -12.75
CA TYR A 14 -12.38 19.09 -12.00
C TYR A 14 -11.92 17.66 -11.69
N TYR A 15 -12.22 17.21 -10.49
CA TYR A 15 -11.97 15.86 -10.01
C TYR A 15 -13.30 15.18 -9.70
N VAL A 16 -13.41 13.92 -10.09
CA VAL A 16 -14.56 13.05 -9.81
C VAL A 16 -14.22 12.12 -8.66
N GLN A 17 -15.11 12.07 -7.68
CA GLN A 17 -15.05 11.14 -6.58
C GLN A 17 -16.32 10.30 -6.54
N PHE A 18 -16.22 9.03 -6.92
CA PHE A 18 -17.35 8.10 -6.86
C PHE A 18 -17.64 7.69 -5.42
N THR A 19 -18.90 7.37 -5.13
CA THR A 19 -19.29 6.78 -3.84
C THR A 19 -19.57 5.31 -3.98
N ASN A 20 -19.05 4.52 -3.04
CA ASN A 20 -19.42 3.11 -2.92
C ASN A 20 -20.84 3.02 -2.34
N LYS A 21 -21.74 2.31 -3.01
CA LYS A 21 -23.14 2.12 -2.58
C LYS A 21 -23.27 1.30 -1.29
N VAL A 22 -22.32 0.40 -1.01
CA VAL A 22 -22.36 -0.57 0.09
C VAL A 22 -21.73 0.00 1.36
N THR A 23 -20.55 0.61 1.24
CA THR A 23 -19.82 1.14 2.40
C THR A 23 -20.11 2.62 2.68
N HIS A 24 -20.81 3.30 1.76
CA HIS A 24 -20.98 4.76 1.73
C HIS A 24 -19.66 5.55 1.71
N SER A 25 -18.52 4.87 1.60
CA SER A 25 -17.21 5.46 1.53
C SER A 25 -16.97 6.08 0.15
N ARG A 26 -16.21 7.17 0.14
CA ARG A 26 -15.78 7.83 -1.09
C ARG A 26 -14.56 7.12 -1.68
N LEU A 27 -14.59 6.88 -2.99
CA LEU A 27 -13.49 6.30 -3.76
C LEU A 27 -12.35 7.31 -3.93
N THR A 28 -11.24 6.88 -4.53
CA THR A 28 -10.13 7.80 -4.81
C THR A 28 -10.59 8.82 -5.84
N ALA A 29 -10.31 10.11 -5.59
CA ALA A 29 -10.61 11.14 -6.55
C ALA A 29 -9.75 10.98 -7.81
N ARG A 30 -10.37 11.13 -8.98
CA ARG A 30 -9.72 11.04 -10.28
C ARG A 30 -9.89 12.36 -11.03
N SER A 31 -8.80 12.86 -11.62
CA SER A 31 -8.83 14.07 -12.43
C SER A 31 -9.55 13.80 -13.74
N THR A 32 -10.55 14.59 -14.09
CA THR A 32 -11.19 14.52 -15.42
C THR A 32 -10.34 15.22 -16.49
N GLY A 33 -9.34 16.01 -16.08
CA GLY A 33 -8.56 16.84 -16.99
C GLY A 33 -9.32 18.03 -17.58
N LYS A 34 -10.62 18.18 -17.24
CA LYS A 34 -11.49 19.23 -17.76
C LYS A 34 -11.60 20.40 -16.81
N ARG A 35 -11.64 21.62 -17.35
CA ARG A 35 -11.80 22.87 -16.59
C ARG A 35 -13.26 23.32 -16.51
N ASP A 36 -14.11 22.79 -17.37
CA ASP A 36 -15.55 23.08 -17.39
C ASP A 36 -16.34 22.01 -16.66
N TYR A 37 -17.35 22.47 -15.91
CA TYR A 37 -18.18 21.59 -15.09
C TYR A 37 -18.97 20.59 -15.94
N THR A 38 -19.56 21.05 -17.04
CA THR A 38 -20.39 20.24 -17.93
C THR A 38 -19.57 19.15 -18.62
N GLU A 39 -18.38 19.49 -19.13
CA GLU A 39 -17.48 18.49 -19.70
C GLU A 39 -17.03 17.47 -18.67
N ALA A 40 -16.70 17.91 -17.45
CA ALA A 40 -16.32 17.02 -16.36
C ALA A 40 -17.47 16.08 -15.95
N MET A 41 -18.71 16.56 -16.00
CA MET A 41 -19.91 15.77 -15.75
C MET A 41 -20.10 14.67 -16.81
N LEU A 42 -19.91 14.99 -18.09
CA LEU A 42 -20.00 14.01 -19.17
C LEU A 42 -18.96 12.89 -19.00
N VAL A 43 -17.72 13.25 -18.69
CA VAL A 43 -16.64 12.28 -18.42
C VAL A 43 -16.98 11.40 -17.20
N ALA A 44 -17.56 11.98 -16.14
CA ALA A 44 -17.97 11.22 -14.97
C ALA A 44 -19.07 10.19 -15.30
N CYS A 45 -20.05 10.58 -16.12
CA CYS A 45 -21.10 9.69 -16.61
C CYS A 45 -20.56 8.60 -17.54
N GLU A 46 -19.62 8.95 -18.42
CA GLU A 46 -18.92 7.98 -19.27
C GLU A 46 -18.23 6.92 -18.41
N TRP A 47 -17.41 7.32 -17.44
CA TRP A 47 -16.73 6.39 -16.54
C TRP A 47 -17.67 5.55 -15.67
N LEU A 48 -18.87 6.04 -15.38
CA LEU A 48 -19.89 5.25 -14.69
C LEU A 48 -20.36 4.07 -15.54
N ASN A 49 -20.42 4.25 -16.87
CA ASN A 49 -20.89 3.25 -17.83
C ASN A 49 -19.74 2.36 -18.36
N SER A 50 -18.62 2.96 -18.77
CA SER A 50 -17.48 2.29 -19.41
C SER A 50 -16.42 1.82 -18.41
N GLY A 51 -16.49 2.26 -17.16
CA GLY A 51 -15.48 2.04 -16.14
C GLY A 51 -14.44 3.16 -16.03
N ILE A 52 -13.78 3.20 -14.87
CA ILE A 52 -12.75 4.18 -14.51
C ILE A 52 -11.42 3.77 -15.15
N PRO A 53 -10.68 4.71 -15.78
CA PRO A 53 -9.34 4.42 -16.29
C PRO A 53 -8.36 4.13 -15.13
N VAL A 54 -7.63 3.03 -15.26
CA VAL A 54 -6.56 2.61 -14.34
C VAL A 54 -5.21 2.73 -15.06
N SER A 55 -4.15 2.95 -14.29
CA SER A 55 -2.77 3.02 -14.80
C SER A 55 -2.47 1.83 -15.69
N GLY A 56 -1.92 2.08 -16.89
CA GLY A 56 -1.62 1.04 -17.89
C GLY A 56 -2.70 0.82 -18.95
N GLY A 57 -3.60 1.79 -19.18
CA GLY A 57 -4.54 1.78 -20.31
C GLY A 57 -5.73 0.83 -20.16
N LYS A 58 -5.91 0.22 -18.98
CA LYS A 58 -7.03 -0.67 -18.69
C LYS A 58 -8.14 0.11 -17.99
N THR A 59 -9.38 -0.12 -18.38
CA THR A 59 -10.56 0.38 -17.65
C THR A 59 -11.00 -0.66 -16.63
N ARG A 60 -11.44 -0.22 -15.46
CA ARG A 60 -12.08 -1.08 -14.45
C ARG A 60 -13.46 -0.55 -14.15
N ALA A 61 -14.45 -1.44 -14.08
CA ALA A 61 -15.80 -1.08 -13.65
C ALA A 61 -15.77 -0.40 -12.27
N VAL A 62 -16.58 0.64 -12.07
CA VAL A 62 -16.69 1.36 -10.79
C VAL A 62 -17.06 0.39 -9.67
N GLU A 63 -17.93 -0.58 -9.98
CA GLU A 63 -18.41 -1.56 -9.00
C GLU A 63 -17.29 -2.47 -8.50
N SER A 64 -16.41 -2.96 -9.39
CA SER A 64 -15.30 -3.82 -8.97
C SER A 64 -14.26 -3.09 -8.12
N ASP A 65 -13.94 -1.83 -8.44
CA ASP A 65 -13.06 -1.00 -7.60
C ASP A 65 -13.70 -0.75 -6.23
N SER A 66 -15.02 -0.53 -6.21
CA SER A 66 -15.76 -0.32 -4.96
C SER A 66 -15.73 -1.55 -4.05
N VAL A 67 -15.90 -2.75 -4.60
CA VAL A 67 -15.85 -4.01 -3.86
C VAL A 67 -14.45 -4.28 -3.31
N ILE A 68 -13.41 -4.09 -4.13
CA ILE A 68 -12.01 -4.27 -3.71
C ILE A 68 -11.67 -3.30 -2.57
N LYS A 69 -12.07 -2.04 -2.68
CA LYS A 69 -11.85 -1.06 -1.60
C LYS A 69 -12.60 -1.42 -0.33
N ALA A 70 -13.87 -1.83 -0.43
CA ALA A 70 -14.64 -2.26 0.72
C ALA A 70 -13.98 -3.47 1.41
N PHE A 71 -13.48 -4.42 0.62
CA PHE A 71 -12.72 -5.55 1.12
C PHE A 71 -11.44 -5.11 1.85
N LEU A 72 -10.62 -4.25 1.24
CA LEU A 72 -9.40 -3.72 1.87
C LEU A 72 -9.68 -2.93 3.15
N ASP A 73 -10.77 -2.15 3.19
CA ASP A 73 -11.21 -1.45 4.38
C ASP A 73 -11.64 -2.43 5.48
N SER A 74 -12.33 -3.52 5.14
CA SER A 74 -12.72 -4.57 6.08
C SER A 74 -11.51 -5.32 6.64
N VAL A 75 -10.52 -5.62 5.80
CA VAL A 75 -9.22 -6.20 6.21
C VAL A 75 -8.51 -5.26 7.17
N ARG A 76 -8.36 -3.98 6.81
CA ARG A 76 -7.64 -2.98 7.64
C ARG A 76 -8.32 -2.73 8.99
N LYS A 77 -9.66 -2.73 9.03
CA LYS A 77 -10.44 -2.50 10.24
C LYS A 77 -10.58 -3.75 11.11
N GLY A 78 -10.00 -4.90 10.70
CA GLY A 78 -10.02 -6.13 11.48
C GLY A 78 -11.43 -6.71 11.68
N LYS A 79 -12.35 -6.45 10.75
CA LYS A 79 -13.73 -6.94 10.83
C LYS A 79 -13.92 -8.37 10.30
N LEU A 80 -12.86 -8.95 9.75
CA LEU A 80 -12.89 -10.30 9.18
C LEU A 80 -12.68 -11.34 10.28
N LEU A 81 -13.49 -12.39 10.25
CA LEU A 81 -13.32 -13.54 11.13
C LEU A 81 -12.15 -14.39 10.63
N GLU A 82 -11.58 -15.20 11.52
CA GLU A 82 -10.49 -16.12 11.17
C GLU A 82 -10.88 -17.13 10.08
N SER A 83 -12.16 -17.52 10.05
CA SER A 83 -12.76 -18.34 8.99
C SER A 83 -12.73 -17.67 7.62
N ASP A 84 -12.96 -16.35 7.58
CA ASP A 84 -12.98 -15.58 6.33
C ASP A 84 -11.56 -15.43 5.79
N ILE A 85 -10.59 -15.19 6.68
CA ILE A 85 -9.17 -15.12 6.34
C ILE A 85 -8.69 -16.44 5.74
N SER A 86 -9.05 -17.56 6.37
CA SER A 86 -8.69 -18.91 5.88
C SER A 86 -9.25 -19.18 4.49
N ARG A 87 -10.50 -18.77 4.21
CA ARG A 87 -11.12 -18.87 2.88
C ARG A 87 -10.43 -18.00 1.84
N ILE A 88 -10.09 -16.76 2.20
CA ILE A 88 -9.36 -15.84 1.30
C ILE A 88 -7.99 -16.42 0.94
N VAL A 89 -7.26 -16.97 1.91
CA VAL A 89 -5.96 -17.62 1.68
C VAL A 89 -6.11 -18.82 0.75
N ALA A 90 -7.14 -19.65 0.96
CA ALA A 90 -7.41 -20.81 0.09
C ALA A 90 -7.72 -20.40 -1.36
N GLU A 91 -8.52 -19.36 -1.57
CA GLU A 91 -8.81 -18.85 -2.92
C GLU A 91 -7.59 -18.20 -3.55
N LEU A 92 -6.78 -17.44 -2.81
CA LEU A 92 -5.54 -16.85 -3.33
C LEU A 92 -4.51 -17.92 -3.73
N ALA A 93 -4.43 -19.02 -2.97
CA ALA A 93 -3.58 -20.16 -3.32
C ALA A 93 -4.00 -20.81 -4.65
N ARG A 94 -5.31 -20.87 -4.96
CA ARG A 94 -5.81 -21.37 -6.26
C ARG A 94 -5.38 -20.50 -7.44
N TYR A 95 -5.22 -19.19 -7.23
CA TYR A 95 -4.67 -18.28 -8.22
C TYR A 95 -3.13 -18.29 -8.29
N GLY A 96 -2.47 -19.22 -7.57
CA GLY A 96 -1.02 -19.33 -7.53
C GLY A 96 -0.33 -18.26 -6.67
N VAL A 97 -1.08 -17.54 -5.83
CA VAL A 97 -0.53 -16.55 -4.89
C VAL A 97 -0.39 -17.22 -3.53
N SER A 98 0.79 -17.76 -3.25
CA SER A 98 1.13 -18.29 -1.93
C SER A 98 1.40 -17.13 -0.97
N LEU A 99 0.49 -16.94 -0.01
CA LEU A 99 0.73 -16.08 1.15
C LEU A 99 1.56 -16.84 2.18
N ASP A 100 2.80 -17.16 1.84
CA ASP A 100 3.72 -17.64 2.86
C ASP A 100 3.95 -16.51 3.86
N LYS A 101 3.80 -16.82 5.16
CA LYS A 101 4.32 -16.01 6.26
C LYS A 101 5.85 -16.01 6.19
N ARG A 102 6.38 -15.35 5.17
CA ARG A 102 7.78 -15.00 5.04
C ARG A 102 7.83 -13.63 4.38
N SER A 103 7.73 -12.60 5.22
CA SER A 103 8.60 -11.45 5.01
C SER A 103 10.04 -11.94 5.14
N GLU A 104 10.51 -12.68 4.14
CA GLU A 104 11.86 -12.46 3.68
C GLU A 104 11.80 -11.12 2.97
N SER A 105 12.03 -10.07 3.75
CA SER A 105 12.71 -8.91 3.25
C SER A 105 13.92 -9.40 2.49
N THR A 106 13.78 -9.59 1.18
CA THR A 106 14.92 -9.59 0.26
C THR A 106 15.67 -8.30 0.58
N PRO A 107 16.87 -8.36 1.15
CA PRO A 107 17.67 -7.17 1.35
C PRO A 107 17.96 -6.67 -0.06
N ARG A 108 17.40 -5.50 -0.38
CA ARG A 108 17.77 -4.71 -1.54
C ARG A 108 19.30 -4.67 -1.58
N ALA A 109 19.90 -5.23 -2.62
CA ALA A 109 21.34 -5.21 -2.84
C ALA A 109 21.82 -3.76 -2.76
N GLY A 110 22.51 -3.41 -1.66
CA GLY A 110 22.96 -2.04 -1.40
C GLY A 110 22.96 -1.60 0.06
N SER A 111 22.30 -2.31 0.99
CA SER A 111 22.54 -2.08 2.42
C SER A 111 23.27 -3.26 3.02
N GLY A 112 24.48 -3.02 3.54
CA GLY A 112 25.26 -4.02 4.27
C GLY A 112 24.42 -4.80 5.28
N VAL A 113 24.87 -6.02 5.59
CA VAL A 113 24.21 -6.97 6.50
C VAL A 113 23.63 -6.23 7.69
N ARG A 114 22.30 -6.07 7.71
CA ARG A 114 21.60 -5.39 8.81
C ARG A 114 21.42 -6.40 9.92
N THR A 115 22.37 -6.46 10.84
CA THR A 115 22.27 -7.27 12.05
C THR A 115 21.12 -6.75 12.91
N PRO A 116 20.21 -7.63 13.40
CA PRO A 116 19.15 -7.20 14.29
C PRO A 116 19.74 -6.57 15.56
N LEU A 117 19.11 -5.48 16.04
CA LEU A 117 19.65 -4.64 17.12
C LEU A 117 20.03 -5.44 18.37
N ILE A 118 19.23 -6.44 18.73
CA ILE A 118 19.46 -7.25 19.93
C ILE A 118 20.73 -8.10 19.76
N ALA A 119 20.88 -8.81 18.62
CA ALA A 119 22.09 -9.58 18.34
C ALA A 119 23.33 -8.70 18.20
N PHE A 120 23.16 -7.49 17.65
CA PHE A 120 24.24 -6.51 17.60
C PHE A 120 24.70 -6.10 18.99
N LEU A 121 23.78 -5.74 19.89
CA LEU A 121 24.13 -5.31 21.26
C LEU A 121 24.80 -6.43 22.08
N ASP A 122 24.41 -7.69 21.84
CA ASP A 122 25.00 -8.85 22.50
C ASP A 122 26.49 -9.02 22.13
N GLN A 123 26.82 -8.80 20.85
CA GLN A 123 28.18 -8.91 20.33
C GLN A 123 28.98 -7.60 20.45
N PHE A 124 28.33 -6.45 20.70
CA PHE A 124 28.96 -5.13 20.63
C PHE A 124 30.05 -4.92 21.67
N TRP A 125 29.92 -5.52 22.86
CA TRP A 125 30.89 -5.40 23.95
C TRP A 125 31.83 -6.60 24.06
N THR A 126 31.69 -7.61 23.18
CA THR A 126 32.57 -8.77 23.16
C THR A 126 33.94 -8.36 22.63
N TYR A 127 34.95 -8.37 23.52
CA TYR A 127 36.27 -7.82 23.23
C TYR A 127 36.92 -8.40 21.96
N ASP A 128 36.75 -9.70 21.74
CA ASP A 128 37.39 -10.41 20.63
C ASP A 128 36.65 -10.25 19.30
N GLU A 129 35.32 -10.16 19.32
CA GLU A 129 34.46 -10.24 18.13
C GLU A 129 33.89 -8.89 17.68
N SER A 130 33.88 -7.88 18.56
CA SER A 130 33.24 -6.60 18.27
C SER A 130 34.03 -5.80 17.22
N PRO A 131 33.42 -5.45 16.07
CA PRO A 131 34.04 -4.59 15.07
C PRO A 131 34.43 -3.22 15.63
N TYR A 132 33.66 -2.71 16.60
CA TYR A 132 33.92 -1.41 17.24
C TYR A 132 35.21 -1.44 18.07
N ILE A 133 35.42 -2.51 18.83
CA ILE A 133 36.61 -2.66 19.69
C ILE A 133 37.85 -2.87 18.82
N GLN A 134 37.75 -3.70 17.78
CA GLN A 134 38.83 -3.93 16.83
C GLN A 134 39.26 -2.64 16.10
N ASP A 135 38.30 -1.82 15.65
CA ASP A 135 38.58 -0.52 15.01
C ASP A 135 39.34 0.43 15.95
N LYS A 136 38.92 0.51 17.22
CA LYS A 136 39.59 1.32 18.25
C LYS A 136 41.01 0.86 18.55
N LEU A 137 41.24 -0.45 18.58
CA LEU A 137 42.56 -1.04 18.77
C LEU A 137 43.48 -0.75 17.57
N ILE A 138 42.97 -0.85 16.33
CA ILE A 138 43.71 -0.48 15.11
C ILE A 138 44.16 0.99 15.18
N HIS A 139 43.29 1.85 15.70
CA HIS A 139 43.58 3.28 15.92
C HIS A 139 44.33 3.59 17.23
N LYS A 140 44.87 2.59 17.92
CA LYS A 140 45.67 2.70 19.16
C LYS A 140 44.95 3.43 20.31
N GLN A 141 43.62 3.40 20.33
CA GLN A 141 42.81 3.96 21.41
C GLN A 141 42.62 2.91 22.50
N ARG A 142 42.85 3.28 23.77
CA ARG A 142 42.63 2.37 24.90
C ARG A 142 41.15 2.37 25.27
N ILE A 143 40.53 1.20 25.16
CA ILE A 143 39.24 0.92 25.81
C ILE A 143 39.61 0.27 27.15
N SER A 144 39.27 0.91 28.27
CA SER A 144 39.53 0.30 29.59
C SER A 144 38.49 -0.78 29.87
N ASN A 145 38.91 -1.83 30.59
CA ASN A 145 38.01 -2.56 31.48
C ASN A 145 37.71 -1.71 32.71
#